data_AF-A0AAW6JGF0-F1
#
_entry.id   AF-A0AAW6JGF0-F1
#
_cell.length_a   1.000
_cell.length_b   1.000
_cell.length_c   1.000
_cell.angle_alpha   90.00
_cell.angle_beta   90.00
_cell.angle_gamma   90.00
#
_symmetry.space_group_name_H-M   'P 1'
#
loop_
_entity.id
_entity.type
_entity.pdbx_description
1 polymer ?
#
loop_
_entity_poly.entity_id
_entity_poly.type
_entity_poly.pdbx_seq_one_letter_code
_entity_poly.pdbx_strand_id
1 'polypeptide(L)'
;MQWQPIENLPSNWEDLASSELPPLVTVWNEQAERLRSSGEFKTFMERLCREIAIETGIIEGLYTLDRGITRVLIEQGINEALIAHNPNNPANPPIKQIVSLIQDQEAAIEGLFDFVGGQRSLSTSYIKQLHQLLTQN
;
A
#
# COMPACT_ATOMS: atom_id res chain seq x y z
N MET A 1 15.19 -19.56 21.53
CA MET A 1 13.74 -19.28 21.54
C MET A 1 13.06 -20.48 20.90
N GLN A 2 12.23 -21.23 21.62
CA GLN A 2 11.45 -22.34 21.06
C GLN A 2 10.23 -21.75 20.34
N TRP A 3 9.91 -22.29 19.17
CA TRP A 3 8.70 -21.91 18.43
C TRP A 3 7.45 -22.28 19.23
N GLN A 4 6.44 -21.42 19.19
CA GLN A 4 5.12 -21.66 19.73
C GLN A 4 4.08 -21.27 18.67
N PRO A 5 2.96 -22.01 18.56
CA PRO A 5 1.87 -21.62 17.67
C PRO A 5 1.24 -20.31 18.12
N ILE A 6 0.66 -19.56 17.17
CA ILE A 6 -0.19 -18.42 17.50
C ILE A 6 -1.44 -18.96 18.21
N GLU A 7 -1.68 -18.49 19.42
CA GLU A 7 -2.88 -18.83 20.20
C GLU A 7 -4.01 -17.81 19.93
N ASN A 8 -5.23 -18.18 20.32
CA ASN A 8 -6.36 -17.25 20.27
C ASN A 8 -6.12 -16.04 21.19
N LEU A 9 -6.84 -14.96 20.91
CA LEU A 9 -6.89 -13.81 21.80
C LEU A 9 -7.35 -14.25 23.21
N PRO A 10 -6.81 -13.62 24.26
CA PRO A 10 -7.23 -13.92 25.63
C PRO A 10 -8.71 -13.55 25.83
N SER A 11 -9.34 -14.11 26.86
CA SER A 11 -10.76 -13.84 27.16
C SER A 11 -11.07 -12.38 27.48
N ASN A 12 -10.06 -11.60 27.86
CA ASN A 12 -10.12 -10.17 28.16
C ASN A 12 -9.42 -9.32 27.08
N TRP A 13 -9.50 -9.73 25.82
CA TRP A 13 -8.86 -9.02 24.71
C TRP A 13 -9.31 -7.57 24.60
N GLU A 14 -10.49 -7.21 25.13
CA GLU A 14 -10.99 -5.84 25.19
C GLU A 14 -10.05 -4.93 25.97
N ASP A 15 -9.32 -5.45 26.95
CA ASP A 15 -8.31 -4.69 27.71
C ASP A 15 -7.09 -4.31 26.84
N LEU A 16 -6.89 -5.01 25.71
CA LEU A 16 -5.86 -4.71 24.71
C LEU A 16 -6.33 -3.66 23.70
N ALA A 17 -7.62 -3.32 23.68
CA ALA A 17 -8.17 -2.35 22.76
C ALA A 17 -7.73 -0.93 23.15
N SER A 18 -7.24 -0.18 22.17
CA SER A 18 -6.87 1.21 22.38
C SER A 18 -8.13 2.09 22.49
N SER A 19 -8.26 2.81 23.61
CA SER A 19 -9.32 3.81 23.83
C SER A 19 -9.25 4.99 22.86
N GLU A 20 -8.11 5.20 22.20
CA GLU A 20 -7.89 6.30 21.26
C GLU A 20 -8.45 6.00 19.87
N LEU A 21 -8.67 4.72 19.51
CA LEU A 21 -9.12 4.36 18.17
C LEU A 21 -10.57 4.77 17.87
N PRO A 22 -11.57 4.59 18.76
CA PRO A 22 -12.95 4.96 18.44
C PRO A 22 -13.12 6.46 18.11
N PRO A 23 -12.54 7.41 18.88
CA PRO A 23 -12.57 8.83 18.49
C PRO A 23 -11.92 9.10 17.13
N LEU A 24 -10.79 8.45 16.82
CA LEU A 24 -10.12 8.59 15.53
C LEU A 24 -10.98 8.08 14.38
N VAL A 25 -11.69 6.95 14.57
CA VAL A 25 -12.64 6.42 13.58
C VAL A 25 -13.78 7.40 13.33
N THR A 26 -14.31 8.06 14.38
CA THR A 26 -15.33 9.10 14.23
C THR A 26 -14.83 10.26 13.37
N VAL A 27 -13.67 10.83 13.71
CA VAL A 27 -13.08 11.94 12.94
C VAL A 27 -12.80 11.53 11.50
N TRP A 28 -12.25 10.33 11.29
CA TRP A 28 -11.99 9.78 9.97
C TRP A 28 -13.27 9.71 9.13
N ASN A 29 -14.36 9.16 9.68
CA ASN A 29 -15.62 9.04 8.97
C ASN A 29 -16.18 10.41 8.56
N GLU A 30 -16.09 11.41 9.43
CA GLU A 30 -16.50 12.78 9.10
C GLU A 30 -15.67 13.39 7.97
N GLN A 31 -14.35 13.23 8.00
CA GLN A 31 -13.47 13.75 6.94
C GLN A 31 -13.69 13.02 5.61
N ALA A 32 -13.82 11.69 5.65
CA ALA A 32 -14.08 10.87 4.48
C ALA A 32 -15.39 11.31 3.80
N GLU A 33 -16.44 11.57 4.58
CA GLU A 33 -17.73 12.00 4.04
C GLU A 33 -17.68 13.39 3.40
N ARG A 34 -16.92 14.32 4.00
CA ARG A 34 -16.66 15.64 3.40
C ARG A 34 -15.95 15.52 2.06
N LEU A 35 -14.90 14.70 1.98
CA LEU A 35 -14.16 14.45 0.75
C LEU A 35 -15.02 13.79 -0.33
N ARG A 36 -15.92 12.86 0.05
CA ARG A 36 -16.86 12.25 -0.90
C ARG A 36 -17.81 13.29 -1.46
N SER A 37 -18.31 14.18 -0.59
CA SER A 37 -19.21 15.27 -0.98
C SER A 37 -18.55 16.30 -1.90
N SER A 38 -17.24 16.56 -1.76
CA SER A 38 -16.49 17.45 -2.66
C SER A 38 -15.99 16.78 -3.94
N GLY A 39 -16.05 15.45 -4.03
CA GLY A 39 -15.45 14.66 -5.11
C GLY A 39 -13.94 14.44 -4.97
N GLU A 40 -13.29 15.03 -3.97
CA GLU A 40 -11.84 14.91 -3.72
C GLU A 40 -11.45 13.54 -3.14
N PHE A 41 -12.41 12.76 -2.66
CA PHE A 41 -12.17 11.43 -2.10
C PHE A 41 -11.45 10.50 -3.08
N LYS A 42 -11.77 10.59 -4.38
CA LYS A 42 -11.12 9.78 -5.41
C LYS A 42 -9.63 10.09 -5.49
N THR A 43 -9.26 11.36 -5.57
CA THR A 43 -7.86 11.80 -5.64
C THR A 43 -7.11 11.46 -4.35
N PHE A 44 -7.76 11.56 -3.19
CA PHE A 44 -7.19 11.08 -1.93
C PHE A 44 -6.86 9.58 -1.98
N MET A 45 -7.82 8.75 -2.43
CA MET A 45 -7.62 7.31 -2.54
C MET A 45 -6.54 6.93 -3.55
N GLU A 46 -6.49 7.59 -4.71
CA GLU A 46 -5.44 7.39 -5.73
C GLU A 46 -4.05 7.69 -5.15
N ARG A 47 -3.90 8.74 -4.34
CA ARG A 47 -2.64 9.06 -3.65
C ARG A 47 -2.28 8.03 -2.59
N LEU A 48 -3.27 7.60 -1.79
CA LEU A 48 -3.08 6.59 -0.75
C LEU A 48 -2.65 5.24 -1.34
N CYS A 49 -3.29 4.77 -2.40
CA CYS A 49 -2.90 3.53 -3.08
C CYS A 49 -1.46 3.62 -3.60
N ARG A 50 -1.08 4.74 -4.20
CA ARG A 50 0.26 4.97 -4.71
C ARG A 50 1.32 5.04 -3.62
N GLU A 51 0.99 5.68 -2.50
CA GLU A 51 1.86 5.72 -1.31
C GLU A 51 2.14 4.31 -0.81
N ILE A 52 1.11 3.50 -0.62
CA ILE A 52 1.27 2.10 -0.18
C ILE A 52 2.09 1.30 -1.20
N ALA A 53 1.84 1.47 -2.51
CA ALA A 53 2.56 0.77 -3.57
C ALA A 53 4.07 1.07 -3.55
N ILE A 54 4.43 2.34 -3.41
CA ILE A 54 5.82 2.79 -3.39
C ILE A 54 6.50 2.35 -2.08
N GLU A 55 5.87 2.60 -0.93
CA GLU A 55 6.48 2.30 0.36
C GLU A 55 6.65 0.80 0.59
N THR A 56 5.70 -0.03 0.14
CA THR A 56 5.83 -1.49 0.21
C THR A 56 7.05 -1.97 -0.59
N GLY A 57 7.24 -1.47 -1.82
CA GLY A 57 8.41 -1.84 -2.62
C GLY A 57 9.75 -1.41 -2.00
N ILE A 58 9.77 -0.27 -1.29
CA ILE A 58 10.94 0.19 -0.53
C ILE A 58 11.20 -0.72 0.69
N ILE A 59 10.15 -1.09 1.44
CA ILE A 59 10.24 -1.96 2.63
C ILE A 59 10.75 -3.36 2.24
N GLU A 60 10.27 -3.90 1.12
CA GLU A 60 10.67 -5.19 0.57
C GLU A 60 12.05 -5.15 -0.13
N GLY A 61 12.68 -3.97 -0.21
CA GLY A 61 14.02 -3.79 -0.78
C GLY A 61 14.09 -4.00 -2.29
N LEU A 62 12.98 -3.88 -3.01
CA LEU A 62 12.91 -4.03 -4.47
C LEU A 62 13.65 -2.88 -5.19
N TYR A 63 13.66 -1.70 -4.56
CA TYR A 63 14.37 -0.51 -5.00
C TYR A 63 14.49 0.48 -3.85
N THR A 64 15.27 1.53 -4.06
CA THR A 64 15.40 2.66 -3.13
C THR A 64 15.08 3.97 -3.86
N LEU A 65 14.29 4.83 -3.21
CA LEU A 65 13.96 6.18 -3.68
C LEU A 65 14.24 7.17 -2.55
N ASP A 66 14.76 8.34 -2.90
CA ASP A 66 14.82 9.41 -1.91
C ASP A 66 13.41 9.92 -1.54
N ARG A 67 13.30 10.47 -0.33
CA ARG A 67 12.02 10.94 0.21
C ARG A 67 11.36 12.03 -0.66
N GLY A 68 12.14 12.86 -1.34
CA GLY A 68 11.64 13.89 -2.22
C GLY A 68 10.96 13.29 -3.45
N ILE A 69 11.64 12.35 -4.11
CA ILE A 69 11.09 11.61 -5.26
C ILE A 69 9.86 10.81 -4.84
N THR A 70 9.92 10.08 -3.72
CA THR A 70 8.75 9.35 -3.19
C THR A 70 7.55 10.28 -3.06
N ARG A 71 7.73 11.47 -2.46
CA ARG A 71 6.62 12.42 -2.31
C ARG A 71 6.10 12.95 -3.64
N VAL A 72 7.00 13.26 -4.58
CA VAL A 72 6.61 13.76 -5.90
C VAL A 72 5.85 12.69 -6.69
N LEU A 73 6.26 11.43 -6.64
CA LEU A 73 5.54 10.33 -7.27
C LEU A 73 4.15 10.14 -6.67
N ILE A 74 4.03 10.18 -5.33
CA ILE A 74 2.72 10.12 -4.65
C ILE A 74 1.79 11.22 -5.16
N GLU A 75 2.28 12.46 -5.25
CA GLU A 75 1.45 13.62 -5.62
C GLU A 75 1.14 13.71 -7.11
N GLN A 76 2.11 13.38 -7.98
CA GLN A 76 2.05 13.66 -9.43
C GLN A 76 1.84 12.42 -10.30
N GLY A 77 1.95 11.22 -9.74
CA GLY A 77 1.86 9.96 -10.49
C GLY A 77 3.23 9.32 -10.76
N ILE A 78 3.18 8.06 -11.19
CA ILE A 78 4.37 7.27 -11.48
C ILE A 78 4.88 7.65 -12.87
N ASN A 79 6.07 8.25 -12.95
CA ASN A 79 6.68 8.66 -14.21
C ASN A 79 8.21 8.51 -14.15
N GLU A 80 8.80 7.86 -15.17
CA GLU A 80 10.25 7.66 -15.29
C GLU A 80 11.06 8.96 -15.14
N ALA A 81 10.56 10.07 -15.70
CA ALA A 81 11.23 11.37 -15.65
C ALA A 81 11.38 11.92 -14.21
N LEU A 82 10.47 11.53 -13.32
CA LEU A 82 10.50 11.94 -11.91
C LEU A 82 11.52 11.12 -11.10
N ILE A 83 11.90 9.93 -11.58
CA ILE A 83 12.87 9.02 -10.95
C ILE A 83 14.28 9.25 -11.49
N ALA A 84 14.43 9.82 -12.69
CA ALA A 84 15.72 10.07 -13.33
C ALA A 84 16.71 10.91 -12.51
N HIS A 85 16.21 11.67 -11.52
CA HIS A 85 17.02 12.47 -10.61
C HIS A 85 17.36 11.77 -9.29
N ASN A 86 16.94 10.51 -9.10
CA ASN A 86 17.27 9.72 -7.91
C ASN A 86 18.80 9.54 -7.87
N PRO A 87 19.48 9.80 -6.74
CA PRO A 87 20.89 9.50 -6.59
C PRO A 87 21.15 8.05 -6.99
N ASN A 88 22.07 7.83 -7.93
CA ASN A 88 22.38 6.50 -8.45
C ASN A 88 22.81 5.58 -7.30
N ASN A 89 21.91 4.69 -6.86
CA ASN A 89 22.24 3.57 -6.01
C ASN A 89 22.63 2.39 -6.93
N PRO A 90 23.88 1.90 -6.90
CA PRO A 90 24.31 0.79 -7.75
C PRO A 90 23.52 -0.51 -7.55
N ALA A 91 22.84 -0.65 -6.41
CA ALA A 91 21.98 -1.79 -6.10
C ALA A 91 20.57 -1.67 -6.68
N ASN A 92 20.17 -0.50 -7.19
CA ASN A 92 18.85 -0.33 -7.79
C ASN A 92 18.77 -0.99 -9.16
N PRO A 93 17.60 -1.56 -9.51
CA PRO A 93 17.33 -1.99 -10.87
C PRO A 93 17.21 -0.78 -11.82
N PRO A 94 17.21 -1.00 -13.15
CA PRO A 94 16.96 0.05 -14.12
C PRO A 94 15.65 0.80 -13.83
N ILE A 95 15.61 2.11 -14.09
CA ILE A 95 14.43 2.98 -13.80
C ILE A 95 13.14 2.41 -14.36
N LYS A 96 13.17 1.86 -15.59
CA LYS A 96 12.01 1.22 -16.21
C LYS A 96 11.48 0.06 -15.39
N GLN A 97 12.37 -0.77 -14.85
CA GLN A 97 12.00 -1.88 -13.99
C GLN A 97 11.46 -1.38 -12.64
N ILE A 98 12.00 -0.30 -12.07
CA ILE A 98 11.42 0.35 -10.88
C ILE A 98 9.97 0.77 -11.14
N VAL A 99 9.71 1.43 -12.27
CA VAL A 99 8.35 1.85 -12.65
C VAL A 99 7.41 0.64 -12.77
N SER A 100 7.84 -0.43 -13.45
CA SER A 100 7.06 -1.65 -13.57
C SER A 100 6.79 -2.30 -12.20
N LEU A 101 7.79 -2.36 -11.31
CA LEU A 101 7.62 -2.86 -9.95
C LEU A 101 6.60 -2.03 -9.16
N ILE A 102 6.61 -0.69 -9.25
CA ILE A 102 5.61 0.14 -8.58
C ILE A 102 4.21 -0.13 -9.16
N GLN A 103 4.08 -0.24 -10.48
CA GLN A 103 2.80 -0.51 -11.14
C GLN A 103 2.21 -1.87 -10.74
N ASP A 104 3.05 -2.88 -10.59
CA ASP A 104 2.62 -4.19 -10.09
C ASP A 104 2.12 -4.13 -8.65
N GLN A 105 2.82 -3.38 -7.79
CA GLN A 105 2.39 -3.14 -6.41
C GLN A 105 1.06 -2.38 -6.35
N GLU A 106 0.88 -1.37 -7.20
CA GLU A 106 -0.38 -0.61 -7.30
C GLU A 106 -1.54 -1.52 -7.73
N ALA A 107 -1.34 -2.35 -8.77
CA ALA A 107 -2.33 -3.33 -9.21
C ALA A 107 -2.64 -4.39 -8.14
N ALA A 108 -1.64 -4.79 -7.34
CA ALA A 108 -1.82 -5.71 -6.22
C ALA A 108 -2.70 -5.09 -5.12
N ILE A 109 -2.50 -3.81 -4.83
CA ILE A 109 -3.29 -3.06 -3.85
C ILE A 109 -4.72 -2.84 -4.36
N GLU A 110 -4.92 -2.51 -5.63
CA GLU A 110 -6.25 -2.43 -6.22
C GLU A 110 -6.99 -3.77 -6.10
N GLY A 111 -6.32 -4.88 -6.43
CA GLY A 111 -6.87 -6.23 -6.26
C GLY A 111 -7.15 -6.60 -4.79
N LEU A 112 -6.44 -6.00 -3.84
CA LEU A 112 -6.72 -6.12 -2.40
C LEU A 112 -7.97 -5.33 -2.01
N PHE A 113 -8.13 -4.11 -2.51
CA PHE A 113 -9.34 -3.32 -2.27
C PHE A 113 -10.59 -3.99 -2.85
N ASP A 114 -10.51 -4.60 -4.03
CA ASP A 114 -11.59 -5.39 -4.62
C ASP A 114 -11.93 -6.64 -3.78
N PHE A 115 -10.95 -7.23 -3.11
CA PHE A 115 -11.20 -8.33 -2.18
C PHE A 115 -11.91 -7.81 -0.92
N VAL A 116 -11.38 -6.76 -0.29
CA VAL A 116 -11.94 -6.18 0.94
C VAL A 116 -13.35 -5.62 0.72
N GLY A 117 -13.61 -5.02 -0.46
CA GLY A 117 -14.93 -4.52 -0.84
C GLY A 117 -15.94 -5.60 -1.22
N GLY A 118 -15.55 -6.88 -1.19
CA GLY A 118 -16.43 -8.01 -1.48
C GLY A 118 -16.67 -8.26 -2.98
N GLN A 119 -15.93 -7.61 -3.87
CA GLN A 119 -15.94 -7.90 -5.30
C GLN A 119 -15.21 -9.21 -5.63
N ARG A 120 -14.35 -9.70 -4.72
CA ARG A 120 -13.61 -10.97 -4.85
C ARG A 120 -13.65 -11.75 -3.53
N SER A 121 -13.51 -13.08 -3.61
CA SER A 121 -13.45 -13.97 -2.44
C SER A 121 -12.03 -14.44 -2.15
N LEU A 122 -11.70 -14.59 -0.85
CA LEU A 122 -10.43 -15.18 -0.43
C LEU A 122 -10.37 -16.65 -0.87
N SER A 123 -9.36 -16.99 -1.65
CA SER A 123 -9.14 -18.35 -2.14
C SER A 123 -7.67 -18.58 -2.42
N THR A 124 -7.28 -19.85 -2.52
CA THR A 124 -5.94 -20.22 -2.98
C THR A 124 -5.61 -19.64 -4.36
N SER A 125 -6.61 -19.54 -5.26
CA SER A 125 -6.43 -18.94 -6.57
C SER A 125 -6.11 -17.44 -6.47
N TYR A 126 -6.87 -16.71 -5.65
CA TYR A 126 -6.63 -15.29 -5.38
C TYR A 126 -5.20 -15.04 -4.86
N ILE A 127 -4.77 -15.80 -3.86
CA ILE A 127 -3.42 -15.68 -3.27
C ILE A 127 -2.34 -15.94 -4.34
N LYS A 128 -2.53 -16.96 -5.19
CA LYS A 128 -1.59 -17.27 -6.27
C LYS A 128 -1.54 -16.18 -7.34
N GLN A 129 -2.67 -15.58 -7.69
CA GLN A 129 -2.72 -14.45 -8.63
C GLN A 129 -2.02 -13.21 -8.06
N LEU A 130 -2.24 -12.92 -6.77
CA LEU A 130 -1.55 -11.84 -6.08
C LEU A 130 -0.03 -12.09 -6.06
N HIS A 131 0.39 -13.30 -5.71
CA HIS A 131 1.80 -13.67 -5.74
C HIS A 131 2.41 -13.55 -7.14
N GLN A 132 1.74 -14.08 -8.17
CA GLN A 132 2.20 -13.98 -9.56
C GLN A 132 2.41 -12.52 -9.97
N LEU A 133 1.46 -11.64 -9.64
CA LEU A 133 1.54 -10.21 -9.93
C LEU A 133 2.73 -9.56 -9.22
N LEU A 134 2.97 -9.89 -7.95
CA LEU A 134 4.05 -9.31 -7.16
C LEU A 134 5.46 -9.80 -7.56
N THR A 135 5.56 -10.89 -8.33
CA THR A 135 6.85 -11.53 -8.67
C THR A 135 7.11 -11.62 -10.18
N GLN A 136 6.37 -10.88 -11.01
CA GLN A 136 6.49 -11.01 -12.47
C GLN A 136 7.66 -10.24 -13.10
N ASN A 137 8.24 -9.28 -12.38
CA ASN A 137 9.33 -8.39 -12.83
C ASN A 137 10.68 -8.69 -12.18
#